data_AF-G6EDI8-F1
#
_entry.id   AF-G6EDI8-F1
#
_cell.length_a   1.000
_cell.length_b   1.000
_cell.length_c   1.000
_cell.angle_alpha   90.00
_cell.angle_beta   90.00
_cell.angle_gamma   90.00
#
_symmetry.space_group_name_H-M   'P 1'
#
loop_
_entity.id
_entity.type
_entity.pdbx_description
1 polymer ?
#
loop_
_entity_poly.entity_id
_entity_poly.type
_entity_poly.pdbx_seq_one_letter_code
_entity_poly.pdbx_strand_id
1 'polypeptide(L)' 'MPENEAAAVDYLQEQGYSPTTIEKDESGVVILIFRPLPDNQLIGLFQALPMHLSAKTGIVMGDQPSIT' A
#
# COMPACT_ATOMS: atom_id res chain seq x y z
N MET A 1 10.82 -7.70 -10.02
CA MET A 1 10.57 -6.50 -9.19
C MET A 1 9.74 -5.55 -10.03
N PRO A 2 8.67 -4.94 -9.50
CA PRO A 2 7.82 -4.04 -10.25
C PRO A 2 8.57 -2.76 -10.64
N GLU A 3 8.32 -2.28 -11.85
CA GLU A 3 9.08 -1.18 -12.47
C GLU A 3 8.33 0.17 -12.45
N ASN A 4 7.02 0.15 -12.12
CA ASN A 4 6.15 1.31 -12.07
C ASN A 4 4.97 1.10 -11.10
N GLU A 5 4.15 2.13 -10.93
CA GLU A 5 2.96 2.15 -10.06
C GLU A 5 2.00 0.99 -10.34
N ALA A 6 1.58 0.81 -11.60
CA ALA A 6 0.64 -0.25 -11.97
C ALA A 6 1.19 -1.65 -11.68
N ALA A 7 2.46 -1.89 -12.03
CA ALA A 7 3.14 -3.14 -11.74
C ALA A 7 3.30 -3.40 -10.24
N ALA A 8 3.45 -2.34 -9.43
CA ALA A 8 3.52 -2.46 -7.97
C ALA A 8 2.18 -2.89 -7.37
N VAL A 9 1.07 -2.35 -7.87
CA VAL A 9 -0.28 -2.75 -7.44
C VAL A 9 -0.55 -4.20 -7.84
N ASP A 10 -0.27 -4.58 -9.08
CA ASP A 10 -0.47 -5.95 -9.56
C ASP A 10 0.39 -6.94 -8.75
N TYR A 11 1.65 -6.60 -8.47
CA TYR A 11 2.53 -7.43 -7.65
C TYR A 11 1.97 -7.64 -6.23
N LEU A 12 1.45 -6.59 -5.59
CA LEU A 12 0.85 -6.71 -4.26
C LEU A 12 -0.40 -7.61 -4.29
N GLN A 13 -1.22 -7.50 -5.33
CA GLN A 13 -2.38 -8.39 -5.52
C GLN A 13 -1.96 -9.85 -5.68
N GLU A 14 -0.92 -10.13 -6.47
CA GLU A 14 -0.35 -11.48 -6.64
C GLU A 14 0.21 -12.05 -5.33
N GLN A 15 0.75 -11.20 -4.45
CA GLN A 15 1.20 -11.59 -3.11
C GLN A 15 0.05 -11.77 -2.10
N GLY A 16 -1.21 -11.60 -2.52
CA GLY A 16 -2.39 -11.73 -1.67
C GLY A 16 -2.79 -10.45 -0.93
N TYR A 17 -2.11 -9.33 -1.19
CA TYR A 17 -2.40 -8.03 -0.60
C TYR A 17 -3.17 -7.15 -1.59
N SER A 18 -4.49 -7.33 -1.65
CA SER A 18 -5.37 -6.48 -2.46
C SER A 18 -5.79 -5.22 -1.70
N PRO A 19 -5.43 -4.01 -2.18
CA PRO A 19 -5.97 -2.76 -1.63
C PRO A 19 -7.49 -2.75 -1.75
N THR A 20 -8.16 -2.17 -0.76
CA THR A 20 -9.61 -1.91 -0.79
C THR A 20 -9.92 -0.60 -1.50
N THR A 21 -8.99 0.36 -1.43
CA THR A 21 -9.10 1.64 -2.13
C THR A 21 -7.73 2.04 -2.65
N ILE A 22 -7.70 2.64 -3.84
CA ILE A 22 -6.52 3.22 -4.46
C ILE A 22 -6.86 4.68 -4.72
N GLU A 23 -6.14 5.59 -4.09
CA GLU A 23 -6.30 7.03 -4.28
C GLU A 23 -5.06 7.61 -4.95
N LYS A 24 -5.25 8.71 -5.69
CA LYS A 24 -4.16 9.48 -6.29
C LYS A 24 -4.30 10.92 -5.89
N ASP A 25 -3.29 11.48 -5.25
CA ASP A 25 -3.28 12.88 -4.85
C ASP A 25 -2.91 13.82 -6.01
N GLU A 26 -3.05 15.13 -5.78
CA GLU A 26 -2.71 16.16 -6.78
C GLU A 26 -1.22 16.22 -7.13
N SER A 27 -0.36 15.65 -6.29
CA SER A 27 1.08 15.53 -6.51
C SER A 27 1.46 14.26 -7.28
N GLY A 28 0.48 13.42 -7.63
CA GLY A 28 0.68 12.16 -8.34
C GLY A 28 1.11 10.99 -7.45
N VAL A 29 1.03 11.13 -6.13
CA VAL A 29 1.28 10.05 -5.17
C VAL A 29 0.10 9.10 -5.17
N VAL A 30 0.39 7.80 -5.21
CA VAL A 30 -0.63 6.75 -5.13
C VAL A 30 -0.67 6.16 -3.73
N ILE A 31 -1.84 6.20 -3.14
CA ILE A 31 -2.13 5.77 -1.78
C ILE A 31 -2.93 4.49 -1.86
N LEU A 32 -2.38 3.42 -1.29
CA LEU A 32 -3.02 2.11 -1.22
C LEU A 32 -3.60 1.93 0.18
N ILE A 33 -4.93 1.81 0.26
CA ILE A 33 -5.65 1.63 1.53
C ILE A 33 -6.05 0.17 1.63
N PHE A 34 -5.59 -0.50 2.68
CA PHE A 34 -5.90 -1.90 2.96
C PHE A 34 -6.93 -2.02 4.07
N ARG A 35 -7.66 -3.13 4.09
CA ARG A 35 -8.41 -3.52 5.30
C ARG A 35 -7.44 -3.73 6.47
N PRO A 36 -7.89 -3.59 7.72
CA PRO A 36 -7.07 -3.91 8.89
C PRO A 36 -6.44 -5.30 8.73
N LEU A 37 -5.11 -5.34 8.69
CA LEU A 37 -4.35 -6.58 8.57
C LEU A 37 -3.87 -7.01 9.96
N PRO A 38 -3.88 -8.32 10.28
CA PRO A 38 -3.24 -8.82 11.49
C PRO A 38 -1.72 -8.62 11.42
N ASP A 39 -1.07 -8.50 12.58
CA ASP A 39 0.37 -8.17 12.69
C ASP A 39 1.29 -9.06 11.85
N ASN A 40 0.96 -10.35 11.74
CA ASN A 40 1.72 -11.30 10.91
C ASN A 40 1.62 -11.01 9.41
N GLN A 41 0.51 -10.44 8.94
CA GLN A 41 0.32 -10.02 7.55
C GLN A 41 0.88 -8.61 7.30
N LEU A 42 0.94 -7.74 8.31
CA LEU A 42 1.60 -6.44 8.19
C LEU A 42 3.08 -6.61 7.83
N ILE A 43 3.80 -7.52 8.51
CA ILE A 43 5.22 -7.79 8.22
C ILE A 43 5.40 -8.29 6.77
N GLY A 44 4.52 -9.18 6.30
CA GLY A 44 4.57 -9.68 4.94
C GLY A 44 4.27 -8.59 3.89
N LEU A 45 3.33 -7.69 4.17
CA LEU A 45 3.05 -6.52 3.34
C LEU A 45 4.29 -5.63 3.22
N PHE A 46 4.96 -5.32 4.34
CA PHE A 46 6.19 -4.53 4.32
C PHE A 46 7.30 -5.15 3.45
N GLN A 47 7.41 -6.48 3.46
CA GLN A 47 8.38 -7.20 2.63
C GLN A 47 7.99 -7.21 1.15
N ALA A 48 6.70 -7.21 0.84
CA ALA A 48 6.18 -7.17 -0.52
C ALA A 48 6.19 -5.75 -1.13
N LEU A 49 6.27 -4.71 -0.31
CA LEU A 49 6.29 -3.33 -0.80
C LEU A 49 7.60 -3.05 -1.58
N PRO A 50 7.51 -2.53 -2.81
CA PRO A 50 8.67 -2.19 -3.61
C PRO A 50 9.34 -0.92 -3.09
N MET A 51 10.16 -1.05 -2.05
CA MET A 51 10.88 0.07 -1.39
C MET A 51 11.77 0.87 -2.35
N HIS A 52 12.18 0.28 -3.48
CA HIS A 52 12.99 0.96 -4.50
C HIS A 52 12.22 2.03 -5.30
N LEU A 53 10.88 2.04 -5.25
CA LEU A 53 10.05 3.04 -5.93
C LEU A 53 9.82 4.32 -5.10
N SER A 54 10.65 4.57 -4.07
CA SER A 54 10.44 5.68 -3.11
C SER A 54 9.07 5.63 -2.44
N ALA A 55 8.51 4.44 -2.27
CA ALA A 55 7.24 4.24 -1.57
C ALA A 55 7.41 4.62 -0.10
N LYS A 56 6.61 5.59 0.38
CA LYS A 56 6.48 5.90 1.80
C LYS A 56 5.32 5.08 2.36
N THR A 57 5.60 4.26 3.37
CA THR A 57 4.56 3.48 4.06
C THR A 57 4.12 4.19 5.32
N GLY A 58 2.83 4.55 5.39
CA GLY A 58 2.19 5.00 6.63
C GLY A 58 1.25 3.90 7.15
N ILE A 59 1.40 3.49 8.40
CA ILE A 59 0.44 2.62 9.08
C ILE A 59 -0.48 3.52 9.90
N VAL A 60 -1.77 3.52 9.59
CA VAL A 60 -2.78 4.17 10.42
C VAL A 60 -3.35 3.11 11.37
N MET A 61 -3.02 3.20 12.66
CA MET A 61 -3.67 2.40 13.71
C MET A 61 -4.78 3.24 14.35
N GLY A 62 -6.04 2.89 14.09
CA GLY A 62 -7.22 3.59 14.63
C GLY A 62 -8.35 3.72 13.60
N ASP A 63 -9.50 4.26 14.01
CA ASP A 63 -10.59 4.62 13.10
C ASP A 63 -10.08 5.69 12.12
N GLN A 64 -10.25 5.39 10.83
CA GLN A 64 -10.07 6.20 9.62
C GLN A 64 -9.12 7.42 9.72
N PRO A 65 -8.04 7.51 8.89
CA PRO A 65 -7.24 8.73 8.86
C PRO A 65 -8.14 9.92 8.52
N SER A 66 -8.28 10.85 9.47
CA SER A 66 -8.97 12.10 9.25
C SER A 66 -8.09 12.97 8.36
N ILE A 67 -8.32 12.87 7.05
CA ILE A 67 -7.82 13.84 6.08
C ILE A 67 -8.87 14.96 6.03
N THR A 68 -8.65 15.99 6.83
CA THR A 68 -9.27 17.32 6.69
C THR A 68 -8.20 18.29 6.19
#